data_AF-A0A804IR70-F1
#
_entry.id   AF-A0A804IR70-F1
#
_cell.length_a   1.000
_cell.length_b   1.000
_cell.length_c   1.000
_cell.angle_alpha   90.00
_cell.angle_beta   90.00
_cell.angle_gamma   90.00
#
_symmetry.space_group_name_H-M   'P 1'
#
loop_
_entity.id
_entity.type
_entity.pdbx_description
1 polymer ?
#
loop_
_entity_poly.entity_id
_entity_poly.type
_entity_poly.pdbx_seq_one_letter_code
_entity_poly.pdbx_strand_id
1 'polypeptide(L)'
;MAAALAVATVALLCLTVVPSHAALQVGFYSGKCNGTDVEATIKSIVAARFARDRSIVPALLRLQFHDCFVRGCDASILLDGSGTEKTARPNLSVRGYDLIDQAKAALESKCAGVVSCADIIVVATRDAVVL
;
A
#
# COMPACT_ATOMS: atom_id res chain seq x y z
N MET A 1 -39.31 12.66 28.05
CA MET A 1 -39.13 12.94 26.61
C MET A 1 -37.66 12.99 26.20
N ALA A 2 -36.79 13.75 26.87
CA ALA A 2 -35.36 13.84 26.53
C ALA A 2 -34.60 12.49 26.53
N ALA A 3 -34.85 11.62 27.52
CA ALA A 3 -34.22 10.30 27.60
C ALA A 3 -34.61 9.37 26.43
N ALA A 4 -35.88 9.35 26.02
CA ALA A 4 -36.34 8.56 24.89
C ALA A 4 -35.75 9.05 23.56
N LEU A 5 -35.60 10.38 23.41
CA LEU A 5 -34.97 10.98 22.25
C LEU A 5 -33.48 10.63 22.17
N ALA A 6 -32.77 10.64 23.29
CA ALA A 6 -31.36 10.26 23.38
C ALA A 6 -31.13 8.76 23.09
N VAL A 7 -32.01 7.88 23.56
CA VAL A 7 -31.93 6.44 23.25
C VAL A 7 -32.21 6.20 21.76
N ALA A 8 -33.19 6.90 21.18
CA ALA A 8 -33.50 6.77 19.76
C ALA A 8 -32.36 7.28 18.85
N THR A 9 -31.70 8.39 19.21
CA THR A 9 -30.54 8.90 18.46
C THR A 9 -29.33 7.99 18.58
N VAL A 10 -29.05 7.43 19.76
CA VAL A 10 -27.96 6.45 19.95
C VAL A 10 -28.23 5.17 19.17
N ALA A 11 -29.47 4.66 19.19
CA ALA A 11 -29.85 3.48 18.42
C ALA A 11 -29.73 3.71 16.90
N LEU A 12 -30.13 4.89 16.41
CA LEU A 12 -29.97 5.27 15.01
C LEU A 12 -28.49 5.42 14.61
N LEU A 13 -27.65 5.93 15.52
CA LEU A 13 -26.21 6.02 15.31
C LEU A 13 -25.54 4.64 15.27
N CYS A 14 -25.98 3.69 16.11
CA CYS A 14 -25.46 2.32 16.08
C CYS A 14 -25.81 1.57 14.79
N LEU A 15 -26.95 1.89 14.16
CA LEU A 15 -27.37 1.31 12.88
C LEU A 15 -26.54 1.82 11.68
N THR A 16 -25.81 2.93 11.82
CA THR A 16 -24.92 3.45 10.77
C THR A 16 -23.46 3.00 10.93
N VAL A 17 -23.11 2.36 12.05
CA VAL A 17 -21.78 1.78 12.25
C VAL A 17 -21.71 0.45 11.49
N VAL A 18 -21.24 0.51 10.24
CA VAL A 18 -20.85 -0.69 9.50
C VAL A 18 -19.60 -1.27 10.18
N PRO A 19 -19.61 -2.54 10.62
CA PRO A 19 -18.38 -3.16 11.10
C PRO A 19 -17.36 -3.19 9.96
N SER A 20 -16.25 -2.47 10.15
CA SER A 20 -15.08 -2.62 9.30
C SER A 20 -14.56 -4.04 9.48
N HIS A 21 -14.69 -4.87 8.46
CA HIS A 21 -14.03 -6.16 8.43
C HIS A 21 -12.58 -5.86 8.05
N ALA A 22 -11.72 -5.65 9.05
CA ALA A 22 -10.28 -5.57 8.84
C ALA A 22 -9.79 -6.93 8.31
N ALA A 23 -9.82 -7.10 6.99
CA ALA A 23 -9.54 -8.36 6.28
C ALA A 23 -8.04 -8.53 5.95
N LEU A 24 -7.18 -7.62 6.44
CA LEU A 24 -5.73 -7.72 6.27
C LEU A 24 -5.15 -8.79 7.19
N GLN A 25 -4.20 -9.57 6.66
CA GLN A 25 -3.57 -10.66 7.41
C GLN A 25 -2.08 -10.73 7.08
N VAL A 26 -1.24 -10.90 8.11
CA VAL A 26 0.18 -11.22 7.91
C VAL A 26 0.30 -12.56 7.20
N GLY A 27 1.16 -12.63 6.18
CA GLY A 27 1.29 -13.84 5.36
C GLY A 27 0.08 -14.08 4.44
N PHE A 28 -0.69 -13.05 4.08
CA PHE A 28 -1.85 -13.16 3.19
C PHE A 28 -1.54 -13.92 1.89
N TYR A 29 -0.32 -13.79 1.36
CA TYR A 29 0.11 -14.44 0.11
C TYR A 29 0.68 -15.85 0.28
N SER A 30 0.72 -16.39 1.50
CA SER A 30 1.23 -17.74 1.76
C SER A 30 0.44 -18.78 0.96
N GLY A 31 1.14 -19.55 0.12
CA GLY A 31 0.53 -20.55 -0.76
C GLY A 31 -0.23 -20.00 -1.97
N LYS A 32 -0.31 -18.68 -2.17
CA LYS A 32 -1.06 -18.06 -3.29
C LYS A 32 -0.20 -17.74 -4.52
N CYS A 33 1.13 -17.73 -4.37
CA CYS A 33 2.07 -17.32 -5.43
C CYS A 33 2.98 -18.48 -5.89
N ASN A 34 2.42 -19.66 -6.20
CA ASN A 34 3.18 -20.81 -6.73
C ASN A 34 4.42 -21.20 -5.90
N GLY A 35 4.34 -21.13 -4.56
CA GLY A 35 5.46 -21.39 -3.66
C GLY A 35 6.51 -20.27 -3.57
N THR A 36 6.34 -19.17 -4.31
CA THR A 36 7.17 -17.98 -4.18
C THR A 36 6.88 -17.26 -2.87
N ASP A 37 7.95 -16.95 -2.14
CA ASP A 37 7.90 -16.00 -1.03
C ASP A 37 7.85 -14.57 -1.58
N VAL A 38 6.67 -13.95 -1.47
CA VAL A 38 6.39 -12.59 -1.96
C VAL A 38 7.19 -11.55 -1.18
N GLU A 39 7.21 -11.65 0.16
CA GLU A 39 7.91 -10.68 1.00
C GLU A 39 9.43 -10.77 0.79
N ALA A 40 9.99 -11.98 0.71
CA ALA A 40 11.42 -12.15 0.42
C ALA A 40 11.80 -11.64 -0.99
N THR A 41 10.93 -11.82 -1.99
CA THR A 41 11.16 -11.30 -3.34
C THR A 41 11.24 -9.77 -3.31
N ILE A 42 10.28 -9.10 -2.68
CA ILE A 42 10.27 -7.62 -2.55
C ILE A 42 11.50 -7.15 -1.77
N LYS A 43 11.81 -7.78 -0.62
CA LYS A 43 12.97 -7.46 0.21
C LYS A 43 14.28 -7.48 -0.56
N SER A 44 14.48 -8.48 -1.42
CA SER A 44 15.71 -8.59 -2.22
C SER A 44 15.90 -7.41 -3.19
N ILE A 45 14.81 -6.94 -3.78
CA ILE A 45 14.80 -5.80 -4.71
C ILE A 45 15.08 -4.49 -3.95
N VAL A 46 14.42 -4.31 -2.80
CA VAL A 46 14.65 -3.16 -1.92
C VAL A 46 16.09 -3.11 -1.43
N ALA A 47 16.65 -4.24 -0.97
CA ALA A 47 18.04 -4.32 -0.53
C ALA A 47 19.03 -3.99 -1.66
N ALA A 48 18.78 -4.50 -2.88
CA ALA A 48 19.60 -4.19 -4.04
C ALA A 48 19.56 -2.70 -4.42
N ARG A 49 18.37 -2.06 -4.32
CA ARG A 49 18.24 -0.61 -4.56
C ARG A 49 18.91 0.21 -3.47
N PHE A 50 18.73 -0.16 -2.20
CA PHE A 50 19.32 0.50 -1.05
C PHE A 50 20.85 0.51 -1.09
N ALA A 51 21.45 -0.61 -1.50
CA ALA A 51 22.91 -0.73 -1.65
C ALA A 51 23.49 0.28 -2.66
N ARG A 52 22.69 0.73 -3.64
CA ARG A 52 23.10 1.71 -4.67
C ARG A 52 22.67 3.13 -4.33
N ASP A 53 21.52 3.30 -3.68
CA ASP A 53 20.94 4.59 -3.31
C ASP A 53 20.23 4.48 -1.96
N ARG A 54 20.92 4.87 -0.89
CA ARG A 54 20.37 4.88 0.47
C ARG A 54 19.20 5.87 0.64
N SER A 55 19.09 6.86 -0.24
CA SER A 55 17.97 7.81 -0.19
C SER A 55 16.64 7.17 -0.58
N ILE A 56 16.62 5.93 -1.08
CA ILE A 56 15.38 5.20 -1.38
C ILE A 56 14.49 5.02 -0.14
N VAL A 57 15.06 4.95 1.06
CA VAL A 57 14.30 4.76 2.31
C VAL A 57 13.30 5.91 2.54
N PRO A 58 13.73 7.19 2.64
CA PRO A 58 12.78 8.30 2.75
C PRO A 58 11.90 8.48 1.52
N ALA A 59 12.31 8.01 0.33
CA ALA A 59 11.46 8.06 -0.86
C ALA A 59 10.26 7.11 -0.77
N LEU A 60 10.49 5.85 -0.37
CA LEU A 60 9.42 4.86 -0.22
C LEU A 60 8.49 5.21 0.94
N LEU A 61 9.03 5.71 2.07
CA LEU A 61 8.22 6.27 3.16
C LEU A 61 7.28 7.36 2.67
N ARG A 62 7.79 8.30 1.87
CA ARG A 62 6.98 9.38 1.29
C ARG A 62 5.96 8.83 0.29
N LEU A 63 6.34 7.88 -0.57
CA LEU A 63 5.42 7.26 -1.53
C LEU A 63 4.24 6.59 -0.81
N GLN A 64 4.50 5.77 0.22
CA GLN A 64 3.46 5.13 1.01
C GLN A 64 2.58 6.15 1.72
N PHE A 65 3.17 7.19 2.32
CA PHE A 65 2.40 8.25 2.97
C PHE A 65 1.43 8.93 2.00
N HIS A 66 1.91 9.32 0.81
CA HIS A 66 1.09 10.01 -0.17
C HIS A 66 0.00 9.11 -0.78
N ASP A 67 0.26 7.81 -0.94
CA ASP A 67 -0.77 6.83 -1.32
C ASP A 67 -1.85 6.76 -0.23
N CYS A 68 -1.47 6.39 0.99
CA CYS A 68 -2.41 6.16 2.07
C CYS A 68 -3.23 7.39 2.49
N PHE A 69 -2.69 8.60 2.34
CA PHE A 69 -3.40 9.83 2.70
C PHE A 69 -4.47 10.24 1.70
N VAL A 70 -4.37 9.80 0.45
CA VAL A 70 -5.34 10.13 -0.60
C VAL A 70 -6.19 8.90 -0.87
N ARG A 71 -7.44 8.91 -0.39
CA ARG A 71 -8.43 7.84 -0.60
C ARG A 71 -8.08 6.46 -0.01
N GLY A 72 -6.90 6.31 0.59
CA GLY A 72 -6.48 5.11 1.32
C GLY A 72 -5.28 4.43 0.66
N CYS A 73 -4.74 3.37 1.27
CA CYS A 73 -3.60 2.65 0.71
C CYS A 73 -4.05 1.73 -0.44
N ASP A 74 -4.31 2.31 -1.61
CA ASP A 74 -4.92 1.65 -2.76
C ASP A 74 -4.05 1.66 -4.03
N ALA A 75 -2.80 2.12 -3.92
CA ALA A 75 -1.86 2.29 -5.03
C ALA A 75 -2.32 3.26 -6.12
N SER A 76 -3.32 4.11 -5.86
CA SER A 76 -3.81 5.06 -6.85
C SER A 76 -2.78 6.12 -7.24
N ILE A 77 -1.78 6.37 -6.36
CA ILE A 77 -0.63 7.23 -6.69
C ILE A 77 0.22 6.68 -7.85
N LEU A 78 0.13 5.39 -8.15
CA LEU A 78 0.91 4.76 -9.22
C LEU A 78 0.29 4.99 -10.61
N LEU A 79 -0.95 5.48 -10.71
CA LEU A 79 -1.63 5.64 -11.99
C LEU A 79 -1.04 6.80 -12.82
N ASP A 80 -0.71 6.50 -14.07
CA ASP A 80 -0.22 7.47 -15.05
C ASP A 80 -1.36 8.17 -15.79
N GLY A 81 -1.12 9.41 -16.21
CA GLY A 81 -2.06 10.18 -17.03
C GLY A 81 -2.20 11.63 -16.58
N SER A 82 -2.89 12.42 -17.40
CA SER A 82 -3.25 13.79 -17.03
C SER A 82 -4.32 13.78 -15.93
N GLY A 83 -4.12 14.58 -14.88
CA GLY A 83 -5.08 14.68 -13.77
C GLY A 83 -5.00 13.54 -12.77
N THR A 84 -4.00 12.66 -12.85
CA THR A 84 -3.74 11.65 -11.81
C THR A 84 -2.97 12.24 -10.63
N GLU A 85 -2.99 11.55 -9.50
CA GLU A 85 -2.21 11.90 -8.31
C GLU A 85 -0.73 12.02 -8.62
N LYS A 86 -0.17 11.17 -9.48
CA LYS A 86 1.25 11.21 -9.86
C LYS A 86 1.65 12.56 -10.48
N THR A 87 0.73 13.22 -11.19
CA THR A 87 0.97 14.54 -11.82
C THR A 87 0.61 15.74 -10.93
N ALA A 88 0.08 15.50 -9.72
CA ALA A 88 -0.24 16.57 -8.78
C ALA A 88 1.04 17.27 -8.28
N ARG A 89 0.99 18.59 -8.10
CA ARG A 89 2.15 19.41 -7.69
C ARG A 89 2.93 18.84 -6.48
N PRO A 90 2.29 18.34 -5.40
CA PRO A 90 3.02 17.74 -4.28
C PRO A 90 3.76 16.44 -4.64
N ASN A 91 3.30 15.72 -5.67
CA ASN A 91 3.77 14.39 -6.04
C ASN A 91 4.85 14.41 -7.13
N LEU A 92 5.10 15.55 -7.77
CA LEU A 92 6.17 15.72 -8.77
C LEU A 92 7.59 15.41 -8.23
N SER A 93 7.76 15.38 -6.92
CA SER A 93 9.03 15.04 -6.25
C SER A 93 8.99 13.69 -5.52
N VAL A 94 7.88 12.96 -5.61
CA VAL A 94 7.80 11.58 -5.11
C VAL A 94 8.62 10.68 -6.04
N ARG A 95 9.29 9.69 -5.45
CA ARG A 95 10.23 8.79 -6.14
C ARG A 95 9.95 7.35 -5.71
N GLY A 96 10.57 6.39 -6.39
CA GLY A 96 10.46 4.97 -6.07
C GLY A 96 9.40 4.22 -6.88
N TYR A 97 8.69 4.91 -7.77
CA TYR A 97 7.78 4.29 -8.75
C TYR A 97 8.47 3.16 -9.53
N ASP A 98 9.69 3.40 -9.98
CA ASP A 98 10.55 2.45 -10.70
C ASP A 98 10.83 1.16 -9.90
N LEU A 99 11.03 1.29 -8.58
CA LEU A 99 11.25 0.14 -7.71
C LEU A 99 9.96 -0.67 -7.55
N ILE A 100 8.82 0.01 -7.39
CA ILE A 100 7.52 -0.67 -7.28
C ILE A 100 7.19 -1.41 -8.57
N ASP A 101 7.45 -0.81 -9.74
CA ASP A 101 7.28 -1.46 -11.03
C ASP A 101 8.21 -2.67 -11.18
N GLN A 102 9.47 -2.55 -10.76
CA GLN A 102 10.43 -3.66 -10.76
C GLN A 102 9.95 -4.82 -9.88
N ALA A 103 9.46 -4.53 -8.67
CA ALA A 103 8.92 -5.53 -7.76
C ALA A 103 7.65 -6.18 -8.33
N LYS A 104 6.76 -5.38 -8.92
CA LYS A 104 5.53 -5.87 -9.57
C LYS A 104 5.87 -6.77 -10.74
N ALA A 105 6.77 -6.38 -11.63
CA ALA A 105 7.19 -7.19 -12.77
C ALA A 105 7.81 -8.52 -12.32
N ALA A 106 8.67 -8.50 -11.29
CA ALA A 106 9.26 -9.71 -10.73
C ALA A 106 8.20 -10.67 -10.16
N LEU A 107 7.16 -10.15 -9.49
CA LEU A 107 6.08 -10.96 -8.93
C LEU A 107 5.11 -11.45 -10.01
N GLU A 108 4.76 -10.63 -11.00
CA GLU A 108 3.90 -11.05 -12.11
C GLU A 108 4.52 -12.18 -12.92
N SER A 109 5.85 -12.20 -13.06
CA SER A 109 6.57 -13.31 -13.72
C SER A 109 6.45 -14.64 -12.97
N LYS A 110 6.13 -14.62 -11.67
CA LYS A 110 6.02 -15.79 -10.79
C LYS A 110 4.57 -16.17 -10.50
N CYS A 111 3.69 -15.19 -10.35
CA CYS A 111 2.28 -15.36 -10.03
C CYS A 111 1.43 -14.18 -10.57
N ALA A 112 1.07 -14.28 -11.84
CA ALA A 112 0.32 -13.24 -12.54
C ALA A 112 -1.01 -12.91 -11.86
N GLY A 113 -1.28 -11.62 -11.66
CA GLY A 113 -2.54 -11.11 -11.11
C GLY A 113 -2.78 -11.40 -9.63
N VAL A 114 -1.78 -11.90 -8.89
CA VAL A 114 -1.96 -12.30 -7.48
C VAL A 114 -1.67 -11.17 -6.50
N VAL A 115 -0.51 -10.50 -6.63
CA VAL A 115 -0.04 -9.53 -5.64
C VAL A 115 -0.48 -8.12 -6.00
N SER A 116 -1.17 -7.43 -5.09
CA SER A 116 -1.62 -6.05 -5.31
C SER A 116 -0.44 -5.06 -5.29
N CYS A 117 -0.55 -3.97 -6.06
CA CYS A 117 0.47 -2.91 -6.01
C CYS A 117 0.48 -2.19 -4.65
N ALA A 118 -0.67 -2.07 -3.99
CA ALA A 118 -0.78 -1.46 -2.67
C ALA A 118 0.07 -2.23 -1.64
N ASP A 119 -0.02 -3.56 -1.63
CA ASP A 119 0.78 -4.38 -0.73
C ASP A 119 2.28 -4.30 -1.07
N ILE A 120 2.65 -4.18 -2.35
CA ILE A 120 4.05 -3.97 -2.73
C ILE A 120 4.59 -2.66 -2.13
N ILE A 121 3.84 -1.56 -2.18
CA ILE A 121 4.24 -0.28 -1.56
C ILE A 121 4.47 -0.47 -0.04
N VAL A 122 3.53 -1.10 0.65
CA VAL A 122 3.60 -1.31 2.10
C VAL A 122 4.77 -2.21 2.48
N VAL A 123 4.93 -3.36 1.81
CA VAL A 123 6.01 -4.31 2.09
C VAL A 123 7.38 -3.71 1.76
N ALA A 124 7.51 -3.06 0.60
CA ALA A 124 8.78 -2.44 0.18
C ALA A 124 9.21 -1.33 1.14
N THR A 125 8.28 -0.51 1.59
CA THR A 125 8.57 0.57 2.54
C THR A 125 8.97 0.02 3.90
N ARG A 126 8.27 -1.01 4.40
CA ARG A 126 8.63 -1.71 5.65
C ARG A 126 10.05 -2.28 5.58
N ASP A 127 10.39 -2.97 4.48
CA ASP A 127 11.73 -3.52 4.32
C ASP A 127 12.80 -2.43 4.19
N ALA A 128 12.48 -1.31 3.55
CA ALA A 128 13.40 -0.18 3.42
C ALA A 128 13.74 0.46 4.78
N VAL A 129 12.77 0.54 5.71
CA VAL A 129 12.97 1.10 7.05
C VAL A 129 13.87 0.22 7.93
N VAL A 130 13.92 -1.09 7.65
CA VAL A 130 14.74 -2.04 8.41
C VAL A 130 16.22 -2.00 8.00
N LEU A 131 16.54 -1.50 6.80
CA LEU A 131 17.89 -1.45 6.21
C LEU A 131 18.67 -0.17 6.57
#